data_AF-T1AMW8-F1
#
_entry.id   AF-T1AMW8-F1
#
_cell.length_a   1.000
_cell.length_b   1.000
_cell.length_c   1.000
_cell.angle_alpha   90.00
_cell.angle_beta   90.00
_cell.angle_gamma   90.00
#
_symmetry.space_group_name_H-M   'P 1'
#
loop_
_entity.id
_entity.type
_entity.pdbx_description
1 polymer ?
#
loop_
_entity_poly.entity_id
_entity_poly.type
_entity_poly.pdbx_seq_one_letter_code
_entity_poly.pdbx_strand_id
1 'polypeptide(L)'
;MGLEGIVPAAQREQLWSAYRALFHEILPQVVSEHDPQRFYWPSSPLAAWDGGERVVHADLRAPQQSGDVHYWGVWWGQKPFASYRSEIGRF
;
A
#
# COMPACT_ATOMS: atom_id res chain seq x y z
N MET A 1 -4.80 -15.30 9.10
CA MET A 1 -5.91 -16.16 8.66
C MET A 1 -6.25 -15.71 7.24
N GLY A 2 -5.74 -16.42 6.22
CA GLY A 2 -5.95 -16.02 4.82
C GLY A 2 -7.41 -16.24 4.42
N LEU A 3 -7.88 -15.50 3.41
CA LEU A 3 -9.22 -15.68 2.80
C LEU A 3 -9.38 -17.02 2.04
N GLU A 4 -8.41 -17.93 2.20
CA GLU A 4 -8.41 -19.26 1.64
C GLU A 4 -9.56 -20.06 2.24
N GLY A 5 -10.68 -20.12 1.50
CA GLY A 5 -11.88 -20.88 1.86
C GLY A 5 -13.17 -20.07 1.97
N ILE A 6 -13.11 -18.73 2.04
CA ILE A 6 -14.31 -17.87 2.17
C ILE A 6 -14.68 -17.21 0.83
N VAL A 7 -13.69 -16.82 0.03
CA VAL A 7 -13.89 -16.19 -1.28
C VAL A 7 -13.33 -17.11 -2.37
N PRO A 8 -14.11 -17.51 -3.39
CA PRO A 8 -13.62 -18.36 -4.49
C PRO A 8 -12.40 -17.76 -5.19
N ALA A 9 -11.51 -18.61 -5.71
CA ALA A 9 -10.28 -18.17 -6.39
C ALA A 9 -10.56 -17.18 -7.52
N ALA A 10 -11.56 -17.47 -8.37
CA ALA A 10 -11.96 -16.58 -9.46
C ALA A 10 -12.39 -15.18 -8.96
N GLN A 11 -13.06 -15.11 -7.81
CA GLN A 11 -13.48 -13.83 -7.24
C GLN A 11 -12.29 -13.07 -6.64
N ARG A 12 -11.30 -13.76 -6.05
CA ARG A 12 -10.05 -13.11 -5.60
C ARG A 12 -9.27 -12.53 -6.78
N GLU A 13 -9.16 -13.28 -7.87
CA GLU A 13 -8.53 -12.80 -9.11
C GLU A 13 -9.28 -11.59 -9.69
N GLN A 14 -10.61 -11.63 -9.70
CA GLN A 14 -11.41 -10.49 -10.16
C GLN A 14 -11.18 -9.24 -9.29
N LEU A 15 -11.19 -9.38 -7.96
CA LEU A 15 -10.93 -8.27 -7.03
C LEU A 15 -9.53 -7.69 -7.23
N TRP A 16 -8.52 -8.54 -7.36
CA TRP A 16 -7.15 -8.10 -7.59
C TRP A 16 -6.98 -7.41 -8.94
N SER A 17 -7.60 -7.94 -10.00
CA SER A 17 -7.61 -7.32 -11.32
C SER A 17 -8.25 -5.94 -11.29
N ALA A 18 -9.40 -5.79 -10.63
CA ALA A 18 -10.06 -4.50 -10.48
C ALA A 18 -9.21 -3.49 -9.67
N TYR A 19 -8.54 -3.94 -8.62
CA TYR A 19 -7.62 -3.11 -7.84
C TYR A 19 -6.49 -2.56 -8.72
N ARG A 20 -5.81 -3.42 -9.49
CA ARG A 20 -4.74 -2.99 -10.39
C ARG A 20 -5.24 -2.04 -11.47
N ALA A 21 -6.35 -2.37 -12.13
CA ALA A 21 -6.93 -1.53 -13.17
C ALA A 21 -7.22 -0.12 -12.64
N LEU A 22 -7.80 0.00 -11.44
CA LEU A 22 -8.11 1.31 -10.88
C LEU A 22 -6.86 2.07 -10.42
N PHE A 23 -6.05 1.46 -9.55
CA PHE A 23 -5.01 2.18 -8.82
C PHE A 23 -3.66 2.22 -9.53
N HIS A 24 -3.35 1.25 -10.40
CA HIS A 24 -2.05 1.15 -11.08
C HIS A 24 -2.13 1.59 -12.54
N GLU A 25 -3.33 1.67 -13.13
CA GLU A 25 -3.51 2.02 -14.55
C GLU A 25 -4.37 3.29 -14.72
N ILE A 26 -5.66 3.25 -14.39
CA ILE A 26 -6.61 4.32 -14.70
C ILE A 26 -6.25 5.63 -13.98
N LEU A 27 -6.11 5.59 -12.65
CA LEU A 27 -5.83 6.79 -11.87
C LEU A 27 -4.48 7.46 -12.20
N PRO A 28 -3.34 6.74 -12.30
CA PRO A 28 -2.09 7.39 -12.70
C PRO A 28 -2.15 7.96 -14.12
N GLN A 29 -2.86 7.29 -15.05
CA GLN A 29 -3.07 7.83 -16.39
C GLN A 29 -3.85 9.14 -16.36
N VAL A 30 -4.96 9.19 -15.61
CA VAL A 30 -5.78 10.40 -15.45
C VAL A 30 -4.96 11.55 -14.84
N VAL A 31 -4.13 11.28 -13.82
CA VAL A 31 -3.26 12.31 -13.24
C VAL A 31 -2.22 12.78 -14.26
N SER A 32 -1.61 11.86 -15.02
CA SER A 32 -0.66 12.22 -16.09
C SER A 32 -1.32 13.10 -17.17
N GLU A 33 -2.56 12.81 -17.56
CA GLU A 33 -3.30 13.56 -18.57
C GLU A 33 -3.74 14.96 -18.11
N HIS A 34 -4.10 15.11 -16.84
CA HIS A 34 -4.75 16.33 -16.34
C HIS A 34 -3.91 17.17 -15.35
N ASP A 35 -2.94 16.58 -14.65
CA ASP A 35 -2.02 17.26 -13.72
C ASP A 35 -0.60 16.63 -13.77
N PRO A 36 0.09 16.67 -14.92
CA PRO A 36 1.34 15.95 -15.15
C PRO A 36 2.51 16.38 -14.25
N GLN A 37 2.39 17.52 -13.56
CA GLN A 37 3.41 18.01 -12.64
C GLN A 37 3.27 17.45 -11.22
N ARG A 38 2.13 16.82 -10.90
CA ARG A 38 1.88 16.26 -9.58
C ARG A 38 2.23 14.77 -9.55
N PHE A 39 2.97 14.38 -8.51
CA PHE A 39 3.28 12.98 -8.25
C PHE A 39 2.01 12.20 -7.87
N TYR A 40 1.86 11.00 -8.41
CA TYR A 40 0.81 10.06 -8.03
C TYR A 40 1.39 8.94 -7.16
N TRP A 41 0.61 8.45 -6.19
CA TRP A 41 0.99 7.35 -5.29
C TRP A 41 -0.18 6.36 -5.23
N PRO A 42 -0.04 5.10 -5.74
CA PRO A 42 -1.18 4.21 -5.99
C PRO A 42 -1.98 3.81 -4.75
N SER A 43 -1.35 3.85 -3.57
CA SER A 43 -1.96 3.46 -2.31
C SER A 43 -1.10 3.98 -1.16
N SER A 44 -1.59 3.86 0.07
CA SER A 44 -0.88 4.19 1.29
C SER A 44 -1.29 3.18 2.37
N PRO A 45 -0.36 2.39 2.94
CA PRO A 45 1.10 2.54 2.84
C PRO A 45 1.74 1.74 1.69
N LEU A 46 2.78 2.30 1.06
CA LEU A 46 3.60 1.66 0.03
C LEU A 46 5.09 1.76 0.35
N ALA A 47 5.86 0.77 -0.06
CA ALA A 47 7.31 0.76 0.03
C ALA A 47 7.98 1.37 -1.21
N ALA A 48 7.46 1.05 -2.40
CA ALA A 48 8.02 1.50 -3.68
C ALA A 48 6.98 1.39 -4.80
N TRP A 49 7.12 2.27 -5.78
CA TRP A 49 6.42 2.20 -7.05
C TRP A 49 7.32 2.77 -8.15
N ASP A 50 7.37 2.11 -9.31
CA ASP A 50 8.20 2.52 -10.44
C ASP A 50 7.45 3.35 -11.51
N GLY A 51 6.20 3.71 -11.25
CA GLY A 51 5.35 4.39 -12.23
C GLY A 51 4.61 3.44 -13.18
N GLY A 52 4.75 2.12 -13.01
CA GLY A 52 4.09 1.10 -13.83
C GLY A 52 3.56 -0.06 -12.99
N GLU A 53 3.75 -1.29 -13.47
CA GLU A 53 3.16 -2.48 -12.83
C GLU A 53 3.80 -2.85 -11.49
N ARG A 54 5.05 -2.41 -11.23
CA ARG A 54 5.78 -2.85 -10.03
C ARG A 54 5.45 -1.97 -8.84
N VAL A 55 4.41 -2.38 -8.11
CA VAL A 55 4.00 -1.81 -6.83
C VAL A 55 4.43 -2.73 -5.70
N VAL A 56 5.12 -2.19 -4.69
CA VAL A 56 5.51 -2.90 -3.48
C VAL A 56 4.84 -2.24 -2.30
N HIS A 57 3.94 -2.96 -1.61
CA HIS A 57 3.31 -2.48 -0.39
C HIS A 57 4.28 -2.48 0.79
N ALA A 58 4.10 -1.55 1.73
CA ALA A 58 4.91 -1.49 2.93
C ALA A 58 4.72 -2.75 3.80
N ASP A 59 5.82 -3.29 4.32
CA ASP A 59 5.81 -4.33 5.37
C ASP A 59 6.55 -3.78 6.59
N LEU A 60 5.82 -3.56 7.68
CA LEU A 60 6.36 -3.11 8.96
C LEU A 60 7.42 -4.05 9.55
N ARG A 61 7.50 -5.29 9.08
CA ARG A 61 8.50 -6.28 9.51
C ARG A 61 9.76 -6.26 8.65
N ALA A 62 9.78 -5.48 7.57
CA ALA A 62 10.95 -5.36 6.72
C ALA A 62 12.13 -4.76 7.51
N PRO A 63 13.36 -5.29 7.37
CA PRO A 63 14.53 -4.77 8.08
C PRO A 63 14.86 -3.31 7.75
N GLN A 64 14.47 -2.86 6.55
CA GLN A 64 14.61 -1.49 6.07
C GLN A 64 13.24 -1.03 5.58
N GLN A 65 12.71 0.01 6.21
CA GLN A 65 11.46 0.65 5.79
C GLN A 65 11.74 1.62 4.62
N SER A 66 10.83 1.67 3.65
CA SER A 66 10.83 2.64 2.56
C SER A 66 9.41 3.14 2.29
N GLY A 67 9.28 4.26 1.57
CA GLY A 67 7.99 4.90 1.31
C GLY A 67 7.32 5.38 2.60
N ASP A 68 6.02 5.12 2.74
CA ASP A 68 5.19 5.58 3.84
C ASP A 68 4.64 4.41 4.69
N VAL A 69 4.38 4.68 5.97
CA VAL A 69 4.02 3.68 6.97
C VAL A 69 2.77 4.10 7.74
N HIS A 70 1.83 3.14 7.87
CA HIS A 70 0.70 3.26 8.76
C HIS A 70 0.91 2.45 10.05
N TYR A 71 1.67 3.01 11.00
CA TYR A 71 1.90 2.35 12.29
C TYR A 71 0.72 2.52 13.24
N TRP A 72 -0.19 1.54 13.17
CA TRP A 72 -1.39 1.47 14.02
C TRP A 72 -1.18 0.72 15.35
N GLY A 73 0.06 0.38 15.69
CA GLY A 73 0.38 -0.40 16.88
C GLY A 73 -0.06 0.25 18.18
N VAL A 74 0.03 1.57 18.32
CA VAL A 74 -0.29 2.26 19.59
C VAL A 74 -1.78 2.31 19.88
N TRP A 75 -2.59 2.71 18.90
CA TRP A 75 -4.03 2.78 19.08
C TRP A 75 -4.69 1.42 18.91
N TRP A 76 -4.75 0.90 17.69
CA TRP A 76 -5.42 -0.36 17.38
C TRP A 76 -4.74 -1.56 18.01
N GLY A 77 -3.41 -1.60 18.00
CA GLY A 77 -2.62 -2.66 18.62
C GLY A 77 -2.42 -2.49 20.13
N GLN A 78 -2.95 -1.43 20.74
CA GLN A 78 -2.84 -1.11 22.17
C GLN A 78 -1.41 -1.09 22.72
N LYS A 79 -0.42 -0.80 21.87
CA LYS A 79 0.97 -0.66 22.29
C LYS A 79 1.18 0.65 23.08
N PRO A 80 2.13 0.70 24.02
CA PRO A 80 2.48 1.94 24.69
C PRO A 80 2.97 3.01 23.70
N PHE A 81 2.74 4.29 23.99
CA PHE A 81 3.29 5.41 23.20
C PHE A 81 4.81 5.32 22.98
N ALA A 82 5.53 4.68 23.93
CA ALA A 82 6.97 4.44 23.80
C ALA A 82 7.35 3.62 22.56
N SER A 83 6.44 2.82 21.99
CA SER A 83 6.69 2.04 20.78
C SER A 83 6.99 2.89 19.54
N TYR A 84 6.53 4.14 19.47
CA TYR A 84 6.93 5.07 18.39
C TYR A 84 8.44 5.32 18.35
N ARG A 85 9.18 5.06 19.43
CA ARG A 85 10.65 5.25 19.48
C ARG A 85 11.42 4.14 18.77
N SER A 86 10.81 2.98 18.56
CA SER A 86 11.45 1.83 17.89
C SER A 86 10.82 1.50 16.54
N GLU A 87 9.55 1.84 16.36
CA GLU A 87 8.77 1.55 15.14
C GLU A 87 8.82 2.77 14.20
N ILE A 88 10.00 3.02 13.63
CA ILE A 88 10.30 4.23 12.86
C ILE A 88 10.13 3.96 11.37
N GLY A 89 9.11 4.59 10.77
CA GLY A 89 8.92 4.66 9.32
C GLY A 89 9.76 5.76 8.67
N ARG A 90 9.86 5.73 7.33
CA ARG A 90 10.44 6.83 6.55
C ARG A 90 9.51 8.04 6.49
N PHE A 91 8.21 7.79 6.39
CA PHE A 91 7.12 8.74 6.52
C PHE A 91 5.95 8.05 7.23
#